data_AF-A0A126Z7F7-F1
#
_entry.id   AF-A0A126Z7F7-F1
#
_cell.length_a   1.000
_cell.length_b   1.000
_cell.length_c   1.000
_cell.angle_alpha   90.00
_cell.angle_beta   90.00
_cell.angle_gamma   90.00
#
_symmetry.space_group_name_H-M   'P 1'
#
loop_
_entity.id
_entity.type
_entity.pdbx_description
1 polymer ?
#
loop_
_entity_poly.entity_id
_entity_poly.type
_entity_poly.pdbx_seq_one_letter_code
_entity_poly.pdbx_strand_id
1 'polypeptide(L)'
;MWETYRERMRDAEKLNTSGTLARIRASLDATGHARCDIGELPVGPDMWRDLARQAGQEIGRLVVTMETDAHVLASIVDWPQNNDDRRTGLGRLQCTIEDMQREKHPHAAPIPGSAKPDIVTSQMLTGKTEGTSDESPDGTDQGVESELRKLTKREAQDLDRGRLSDKVRKILGDADRRDDEATVRDDIADERASAADRDAFTSVDATYVGHGERRAAALDRADSKIDRESSADDRTHITEDEAADEAATTREIRTLKQKITELEKLTDTKNPTH
;
A
#
# COMPACT_ATOMS: atom_id res chain seq x y z
N MET A 1 -43.14 34.83 -5.03
CA MET A 1 -41.85 35.04 -5.73
C MET A 1 -40.62 34.65 -4.90
N TRP A 2 -40.56 34.95 -3.59
CA TRP A 2 -39.42 34.53 -2.74
C TRP A 2 -39.36 33.01 -2.47
N GLU A 3 -40.49 32.32 -2.35
CA GLU A 3 -40.52 30.86 -2.13
C GLU A 3 -40.03 30.05 -3.33
N THR A 4 -40.45 30.44 -4.55
CA THR A 4 -40.00 29.83 -5.80
C THR A 4 -38.50 30.00 -6.05
N TYR A 5 -37.90 31.09 -5.56
CA TYR A 5 -36.45 31.30 -5.63
C TYR A 5 -35.69 30.39 -4.63
N ARG A 6 -36.19 30.27 -3.40
CA ARG A 6 -35.61 29.37 -2.37
C ARG A 6 -35.69 27.90 -2.78
N GLU A 7 -36.75 27.50 -3.46
CA GLU A 7 -36.92 26.13 -3.96
C GLU A 7 -35.91 25.82 -5.08
N ARG A 8 -35.74 26.72 -6.06
CA ARG A 8 -34.72 26.59 -7.11
C ARG A 8 -33.29 26.51 -6.59
N MET A 9 -32.95 27.29 -5.56
CA MET A 9 -31.62 27.23 -4.93
C MET A 9 -31.36 25.89 -4.25
N ARG A 10 -32.36 25.32 -3.56
CA ARG A 10 -32.25 23.98 -2.95
C ARG A 10 -32.08 22.87 -3.99
N ASP A 11 -32.77 22.97 -5.12
CA ASP A 11 -32.65 21.96 -6.18
C ASP A 11 -31.30 22.05 -6.91
N ALA A 12 -30.78 23.27 -7.13
CA ALA A 12 -29.43 23.46 -7.68
C ALA A 12 -28.34 22.91 -6.74
N GLU A 13 -28.48 23.11 -5.43
CA GLU A 13 -27.55 22.59 -4.43
C GLU A 13 -27.55 21.05 -4.42
N LYS A 14 -28.73 20.41 -4.52
CA LYS A 14 -28.85 18.95 -4.62
C LYS A 14 -28.22 18.37 -5.89
N LEU A 15 -28.37 19.06 -7.02
CA LEU A 15 -27.74 18.64 -8.28
C LEU A 15 -26.22 18.72 -8.19
N ASN A 16 -25.70 19.78 -7.57
CA ASN A 16 -24.27 19.95 -7.35
C ASN A 16 -23.70 18.89 -6.40
N THR A 17 -24.40 18.56 -5.31
CA THR A 17 -23.94 17.52 -4.37
C THR A 17 -23.96 16.13 -5.00
N SER A 18 -25.02 15.77 -5.71
CA SER A 18 -25.13 14.47 -6.40
C SER A 18 -24.05 14.29 -7.48
N GLY A 19 -23.85 15.30 -8.32
CA GLY A 19 -22.80 15.27 -9.35
C GLY A 19 -21.39 15.22 -8.76
N THR A 20 -21.16 15.92 -7.64
CA THR A 20 -19.88 15.90 -6.93
C THR A 20 -19.61 14.53 -6.31
N LEU A 21 -20.61 13.93 -5.66
CA LEU A 21 -20.52 12.59 -5.07
C LEU A 21 -20.16 11.54 -6.12
N ALA A 22 -20.86 11.53 -7.26
CA ALA A 22 -20.59 10.60 -8.35
C ALA A 22 -19.16 10.74 -8.89
N ARG A 23 -18.65 11.98 -8.99
CA ARG A 23 -17.28 12.25 -9.44
C ARG A 23 -16.24 11.78 -8.43
N ILE A 24 -16.46 12.04 -7.14
CA ILE A 24 -15.56 11.56 -6.07
C ILE A 24 -15.53 10.04 -6.06
N ARG A 25 -16.70 9.39 -6.13
CA ARG A 25 -16.80 7.93 -6.20
C ARG A 25 -16.03 7.35 -7.37
N ALA A 26 -16.21 7.91 -8.58
CA ALA A 26 -15.46 7.47 -9.76
C ALA A 26 -13.95 7.65 -9.61
N SER A 27 -13.50 8.75 -9.00
CA SER A 27 -12.08 8.99 -8.74
C SER A 27 -11.50 8.00 -7.72
N LEU A 28 -12.22 7.74 -6.63
CA LEU A 28 -11.82 6.80 -5.59
C LEU A 28 -11.75 5.37 -6.14
N ASP A 29 -12.74 4.94 -6.93
CA ASP A 29 -12.76 3.61 -7.55
C ASP A 29 -11.62 3.43 -8.57
N ALA A 30 -11.33 4.48 -9.35
CA ALA A 30 -10.30 4.42 -10.38
C ALA A 30 -8.86 4.56 -9.86
N THR A 31 -8.65 5.21 -8.70
CA THR A 31 -7.30 5.62 -8.28
C THR A 31 -6.98 5.42 -6.81
N GLY A 32 -7.97 5.10 -5.99
CA GLY A 32 -7.85 5.10 -4.54
C GLY A 32 -7.76 6.51 -3.92
N HIS A 33 -7.83 7.57 -4.72
CA HIS A 33 -7.80 8.95 -4.24
C HIS A 33 -8.74 9.88 -5.00
N ALA A 34 -9.14 10.98 -4.37
CA ALA A 34 -9.85 12.07 -5.00
C ALA A 34 -9.25 13.38 -4.50
N ARG A 35 -8.96 14.30 -5.41
CA ARG A 35 -8.42 15.63 -5.11
C ARG A 35 -9.27 16.69 -5.78
N CYS A 36 -9.49 17.81 -5.09
CA CYS A 36 -10.08 19.00 -5.69
C CYS A 36 -9.40 20.24 -5.10
N ASP A 37 -9.02 21.18 -5.96
CA ASP A 37 -8.43 22.44 -5.52
C ASP A 37 -9.53 23.33 -4.92
N ILE A 38 -9.24 24.04 -3.83
CA ILE A 38 -10.25 24.76 -3.04
C ILE A 38 -10.96 25.85 -3.87
N GLY A 39 -10.26 26.46 -4.83
CA GLY A 39 -10.84 27.47 -5.73
C GLY A 39 -11.79 26.91 -6.79
N GLU A 40 -11.79 25.60 -7.03
CA GLU A 40 -12.60 24.92 -8.06
C GLU A 40 -13.72 24.07 -7.44
N LEU A 41 -13.85 24.11 -6.11
CA LEU A 41 -14.78 23.28 -5.37
C LEU A 41 -16.24 23.67 -5.69
N PRO A 42 -17.07 22.73 -6.18
CA PRO A 42 -18.50 22.98 -6.42
C PRO A 42 -19.30 23.12 -5.11
N VAL A 43 -18.75 22.64 -3.99
CA VAL A 43 -19.31 22.68 -2.63
C VAL A 43 -18.19 23.00 -1.65
N GLY A 44 -18.50 23.61 -0.50
CA GLY A 44 -17.47 23.97 0.49
C GLY A 44 -16.60 22.77 0.96
N PRO A 45 -15.37 23.02 1.47
CA PRO A 45 -14.42 21.96 1.85
C PRO A 45 -15.01 20.90 2.79
N ASP A 46 -15.73 21.31 3.84
CA ASP A 46 -16.34 20.38 4.80
C ASP A 46 -17.37 19.46 4.13
N MET A 47 -18.26 20.03 3.33
CA MET A 47 -19.27 19.27 2.57
C MET A 47 -18.62 18.31 1.59
N TRP A 48 -17.56 18.75 0.90
CA TRP A 48 -16.81 17.89 -0.01
C TRP A 48 -16.21 16.69 0.74
N ARG A 49 -15.64 16.91 1.93
CA ARG A 49 -15.09 15.85 2.77
C ARG A 49 -16.17 14.87 3.26
N ASP A 50 -17.37 15.35 3.58
CA ASP A 50 -18.50 14.50 3.94
C ASP A 50 -18.97 13.65 2.75
N LEU A 51 -19.10 14.24 1.56
CA LEU A 51 -19.40 13.51 0.34
C LEU A 51 -18.32 12.47 0.01
N ALA A 52 -17.04 12.77 0.28
CA ALA A 52 -15.96 11.82 0.07
C ALA A 52 -16.03 10.63 1.04
N ARG A 53 -16.39 10.84 2.31
CA ARG A 53 -16.64 9.76 3.26
C ARG A 53 -17.86 8.93 2.86
N GLN A 54 -18.93 9.59 2.40
CA GLN A 54 -20.13 8.91 1.88
C GLN A 54 -19.78 8.04 0.66
N ALA A 55 -19.00 8.56 -0.29
CA ALA A 55 -18.53 7.78 -1.44
C ALA A 55 -17.70 6.57 -1.00
N GLY A 56 -16.82 6.72 0.01
CA GLY A 56 -16.09 5.61 0.61
C GLY A 56 -17.01 4.53 1.18
N GLN A 57 -18.05 4.93 1.93
CA GLN A 57 -19.05 4.01 2.47
C GLN A 57 -19.81 3.26 1.37
N GLU A 58 -20.18 3.93 0.27
CA GLU A 58 -20.82 3.29 -0.89
C GLU A 58 -19.94 2.27 -1.60
N ILE A 59 -18.61 2.49 -1.59
CA ILE A 59 -17.62 1.54 -2.10
C ILE A 59 -17.32 0.43 -1.07
N GLY A 60 -17.75 0.60 0.19
CA GLY A 60 -17.47 -0.31 1.29
C GLY A 60 -16.03 -0.20 1.82
N ARG A 61 -15.37 0.94 1.63
CA ARG A 61 -13.97 1.18 2.04
C ARG A 61 -13.82 2.42 2.91
N LEU A 62 -12.83 2.39 3.81
CA LEU A 62 -12.55 3.51 4.70
C LEU A 62 -11.78 4.60 3.94
N VAL A 63 -12.32 5.83 3.97
CA VAL A 63 -11.70 7.01 3.36
C VAL A 63 -11.23 7.98 4.43
N VAL A 64 -9.95 8.37 4.36
CA VAL A 64 -9.37 9.45 5.16
C VAL A 64 -9.39 10.72 4.32
N THR A 65 -9.81 11.84 4.93
CA THR A 65 -9.83 13.15 4.27
C THR A 65 -8.86 14.10 4.94
N MET A 66 -8.05 14.78 4.13
CA MET A 66 -7.09 15.80 4.53
C MET A 66 -7.41 17.09 3.80
N GLU A 67 -7.18 18.21 4.47
CA GLU A 67 -7.34 19.55 3.91
C GLU A 67 -6.01 20.27 4.05
N THR A 68 -5.63 20.97 2.98
CA THR A 68 -4.45 21.83 2.91
C THR A 68 -4.90 23.20 2.44
N ASP A 69 -4.02 24.20 2.50
CA ASP A 69 -4.35 25.57 2.08
C ASP A 69 -4.77 25.68 0.60
N ALA A 70 -4.40 24.71 -0.24
CA ALA A 70 -4.63 24.75 -1.68
C ALA A 70 -5.70 23.76 -2.17
N HIS A 71 -5.86 22.61 -1.50
CA HIS A 71 -6.71 21.52 -1.98
C HIS A 71 -7.25 20.65 -0.84
N VAL A 72 -8.38 20.01 -1.11
CA VAL A 72 -8.92 18.90 -0.33
C VAL A 72 -8.57 17.57 -0.99
N LEU A 73 -8.17 16.61 -0.17
CA LEU A 73 -7.76 15.27 -0.58
C LEU A 73 -8.57 14.22 0.19
N ALA A 74 -9.02 13.20 -0.51
CA ALA A 74 -9.58 11.98 0.05
C ALA A 74 -8.76 10.78 -0.44
N SER A 75 -8.41 9.86 0.44
CA SER A 75 -7.65 8.65 0.11
C SER A 75 -8.22 7.42 0.83
N ILE A 76 -8.29 6.30 0.11
CA ILE A 76 -8.68 5.00 0.66
C ILE A 76 -7.51 4.43 1.48
N VAL A 77 -7.76 4.06 2.73
CA VAL A 77 -6.70 3.67 3.69
C VAL A 77 -5.96 2.39 3.30
N ASP A 78 -6.64 1.44 2.67
CA ASP A 78 -6.11 0.12 2.33
C ASP A 78 -5.79 -0.06 0.84
N TRP A 79 -5.63 1.04 0.10
CA TRP A 79 -5.32 1.00 -1.32
C TRP A 79 -3.81 0.83 -1.60
N PRO A 80 -3.38 -0.06 -2.52
CA PRO A 80 -4.16 -1.04 -3.29
C PRO A 80 -4.33 -2.38 -2.52
N GLN A 81 -5.54 -2.95 -2.54
CA GLN A 81 -5.84 -4.15 -1.75
C GLN A 81 -5.75 -5.45 -2.56
N ASN A 82 -6.15 -5.42 -3.83
CA ASN A 82 -6.19 -6.58 -4.71
C ASN A 82 -5.29 -6.40 -5.96
N ASN A 83 -5.17 -7.46 -6.78
CA ASN A 83 -4.34 -7.43 -7.99
C ASN A 83 -4.89 -6.46 -9.06
N ASP A 84 -6.19 -6.21 -9.09
CA ASP A 84 -6.82 -5.28 -10.04
C ASP A 84 -6.51 -3.82 -9.68
N ASP A 85 -6.57 -3.48 -8.39
CA ASP A 85 -6.14 -2.19 -7.83
C ASP A 85 -4.66 -1.93 -8.17
N ARG A 86 -3.80 -2.95 -8.00
CA ARG A 86 -2.37 -2.87 -8.35
C ARG A 86 -2.15 -2.69 -9.84
N ARG A 87 -2.87 -3.45 -10.68
CA ARG A 87 -2.76 -3.36 -12.14
C ARG A 87 -3.17 -1.98 -12.63
N THR A 88 -4.24 -1.42 -12.05
CA THR A 88 -4.71 -0.07 -12.35
C THR A 88 -3.69 0.99 -11.95
N GLY A 89 -3.08 0.85 -10.76
CA GLY A 89 -2.01 1.74 -10.30
C GLY A 89 -0.77 1.71 -11.20
N LEU A 90 -0.31 0.51 -11.59
CA LEU A 90 0.85 0.34 -12.46
C LEU A 90 0.62 0.87 -13.88
N GLY A 91 -0.58 0.66 -14.44
CA GLY A 91 -0.92 1.19 -15.76
C GLY A 91 -0.83 2.71 -15.83
N ARG A 92 -1.24 3.40 -14.75
CA ARG A 92 -1.14 4.87 -14.69
C ARG A 92 0.29 5.36 -14.51
N LEU A 93 1.08 4.72 -13.65
CA LEU A 93 2.51 5.04 -13.51
C LEU A 93 3.23 4.94 -14.85
N GLN A 94 2.91 3.91 -15.65
CA GLN A 94 3.44 3.78 -17.01
C GLN A 94 3.00 4.94 -17.92
N CYS A 95 1.71 5.31 -17.94
CA CYS A 95 1.25 6.46 -18.72
C CYS A 95 1.93 7.77 -18.30
N THR A 96 2.10 8.02 -16.99
CA THR A 96 2.77 9.24 -16.50
C THR A 96 4.24 9.27 -16.93
N ILE A 97 4.94 8.13 -16.87
CA ILE A 97 6.32 8.01 -17.35
C ILE A 97 6.37 8.28 -18.86
N GLU A 98 5.44 7.74 -19.64
CA GLU A 98 5.36 7.98 -21.09
C GLU A 98 5.09 9.45 -21.41
N ASP A 99 4.19 10.12 -20.70
CA ASP A 99 3.91 11.55 -20.86
C ASP A 99 5.15 12.41 -20.51
N MET A 100 5.81 12.12 -19.39
CA MET A 100 7.05 12.80 -19.01
C MET A 100 8.19 12.57 -20.02
N GLN A 101 8.30 11.36 -20.58
CA GLN A 101 9.27 11.06 -21.64
C GLN A 101 8.94 11.79 -22.94
N ARG A 102 7.65 11.94 -23.27
CA ARG A 102 7.19 12.69 -24.44
C ARG A 102 7.47 14.19 -24.29
N GLU A 103 7.31 14.76 -23.11
CA GLU A 103 7.67 16.16 -22.84
C GLU A 103 9.18 16.42 -22.90
N LYS A 104 10.00 15.44 -22.46
CA LYS A 104 11.46 15.54 -22.48
C LYS A 104 12.05 15.44 -23.90
N HIS A 105 11.31 14.88 -24.85
CA HIS A 105 11.63 14.89 -26.27
C HIS A 105 10.64 15.78 -27.02
N PRO A 106 10.77 17.12 -26.94
CA PRO A 106 9.93 18.01 -27.73
C PRO A 106 10.14 17.63 -29.19
N HIS A 107 9.06 17.16 -29.79
CA HIS A 107 8.88 16.79 -31.19
C HIS A 107 10.01 17.36 -32.06
N ALA A 108 11.05 16.55 -32.33
CA ALA A 108 11.96 16.86 -33.43
C ALA A 108 11.06 16.93 -34.66
N ALA A 109 10.85 18.13 -35.17
CA ALA A 109 10.04 18.34 -36.35
C ALA A 109 10.52 17.38 -37.43
N PRO A 110 9.63 16.61 -38.08
CA PRO A 110 10.06 15.69 -39.12
C PRO A 110 10.77 16.52 -40.19
N ILE A 111 12.07 16.28 -40.35
CA ILE A 111 12.87 16.89 -41.40
C ILE A 111 12.23 16.47 -42.72
N PRO A 112 11.68 17.40 -43.52
CA PRO A 112 11.11 17.05 -44.80
C PRO A 112 12.25 16.68 -45.74
N GLY A 113 12.46 15.38 -46.01
CA GLY A 113 13.42 14.96 -47.02
C GLY A 113 14.04 13.56 -46.89
N SER A 114 13.80 12.81 -45.82
CA SER A 114 14.38 11.45 -45.73
C SER A 114 13.49 10.42 -46.42
N ALA A 115 13.84 10.12 -47.66
CA ALA A 115 13.28 9.05 -48.47
C ALA A 115 13.28 7.71 -47.71
N LYS A 116 12.17 6.99 -47.82
CA LYS A 116 11.97 5.62 -47.34
C LYS A 116 12.87 4.66 -48.12
N PRO A 117 13.39 3.60 -47.50
CA PRO A 117 13.52 2.33 -48.17
C PRO A 117 12.28 1.48 -47.90
N ASP A 118 11.71 0.98 -48.98
CA ASP A 118 10.68 -0.05 -49.01
C ASP A 118 11.13 -1.28 -48.23
N ILE A 119 10.36 -1.68 -47.22
CA ILE A 119 10.38 -3.05 -46.73
C ILE A 119 8.99 -3.64 -46.89
N VAL A 120 9.03 -4.65 -47.74
CA VAL A 120 7.99 -5.50 -48.28
C VAL A 120 7.72 -6.62 -47.27
N THR A 121 6.44 -7.03 -47.17
CA THR A 121 5.95 -8.39 -46.91
C THR A 121 5.29 -8.74 -45.56
N SER A 122 4.16 -9.44 -45.74
CA SER A 122 3.40 -10.33 -44.85
C SER A 122 2.41 -9.68 -43.89
N GLN A 123 1.10 -9.60 -44.19
CA GLN A 123 0.14 -10.73 -44.25
C GLN A 123 0.39 -11.78 -43.16
N MET A 124 -0.48 -11.86 -42.16
CA MET A 124 -1.45 -12.96 -42.02
C MET A 124 -2.20 -12.91 -40.68
N LEU A 125 -3.43 -13.41 -40.75
CA LEU A 125 -4.21 -14.07 -39.69
C LEU A 125 -5.00 -13.22 -38.69
N THR A 126 -6.21 -12.93 -39.15
CA THR A 126 -7.47 -12.92 -38.41
C THR A 126 -7.72 -14.19 -37.59
N GLY A 127 -8.24 -14.01 -36.38
CA GLY A 127 -9.10 -14.95 -35.64
C GLY A 127 -9.64 -14.17 -34.45
N LYS A 128 -10.90 -13.76 -34.34
CA LYS A 128 -12.20 -14.44 -34.51
C LYS A 128 -12.30 -15.73 -33.71
N THR A 129 -12.72 -15.58 -32.46
CA THR A 129 -13.45 -16.60 -31.70
C THR A 129 -14.67 -15.93 -31.06
N GLU A 130 -15.78 -16.00 -31.77
CA GLU A 130 -17.12 -15.98 -31.18
C GLU A 130 -17.54 -17.43 -30.95
N GLY A 131 -18.38 -17.64 -29.93
CA GLY A 131 -19.16 -18.85 -29.69
C GLY A 131 -18.70 -19.65 -28.47
N THR A 132 -19.56 -20.26 -27.66
CA THR A 132 -20.99 -20.56 -27.80
C THR A 132 -21.42 -21.26 -26.51
N SER A 133 -22.61 -20.91 -25.99
CA SER A 133 -23.51 -21.79 -25.18
C SER A 133 -23.03 -22.30 -23.82
N ASP A 134 -23.86 -22.78 -22.92
CA ASP A 134 -25.27 -22.65 -22.53
C ASP A 134 -25.37 -23.54 -21.27
N GLU A 135 -26.44 -23.40 -20.50
CA GLU A 135 -26.92 -24.38 -19.50
C GLU A 135 -26.15 -24.59 -18.18
N SER A 136 -26.84 -24.16 -17.10
CA SER A 136 -26.75 -24.70 -15.74
C SER A 136 -26.87 -26.23 -15.70
N PRO A 137 -26.40 -26.85 -14.60
CA PRO A 137 -27.41 -27.34 -13.68
C PRO A 137 -27.12 -27.04 -12.20
N ASP A 138 -28.25 -26.87 -11.52
CA ASP A 138 -28.53 -27.10 -10.11
C ASP A 138 -27.69 -28.22 -9.46
N GLY A 139 -27.34 -28.03 -8.19
CA GLY A 139 -26.94 -29.13 -7.32
C GLY A 139 -25.64 -28.95 -6.54
N THR A 140 -25.81 -28.59 -5.27
CA THR A 140 -25.07 -29.19 -4.14
C THR A 140 -23.64 -28.70 -3.88
N ASP A 141 -23.50 -27.59 -3.14
CA ASP A 141 -22.45 -27.52 -2.11
C ASP A 141 -22.78 -26.57 -0.94
N GLN A 142 -23.84 -26.89 -0.19
CA GLN A 142 -24.06 -26.34 1.16
C GLN A 142 -23.32 -27.14 2.25
N GLY A 143 -22.36 -27.99 1.85
CA GLY A 143 -21.63 -28.88 2.77
C GLY A 143 -20.43 -28.22 3.44
N VAL A 144 -19.73 -27.33 2.75
CA VAL A 144 -18.49 -26.71 3.26
C VAL A 144 -18.68 -25.48 4.15
N GLU A 145 -19.83 -24.80 4.08
CA GLU A 145 -20.12 -23.67 4.99
C GLU A 145 -20.52 -24.12 6.41
N SER A 146 -20.82 -25.40 6.59
CA SER A 146 -21.27 -25.97 7.86
C SER A 146 -20.12 -26.45 8.77
N GLU A 147 -18.92 -26.71 8.21
CA GLU A 147 -17.71 -27.01 9.02
C GLU A 147 -17.04 -25.76 9.60
N LEU A 148 -17.30 -24.57 9.04
CA LEU A 148 -16.73 -23.30 9.50
C LEU A 148 -17.38 -22.74 10.78
N ARG A 149 -18.48 -23.32 11.27
CA ARG A 149 -19.27 -22.78 12.40
C ARG A 149 -19.04 -23.45 13.76
N LYS A 150 -17.89 -24.09 13.99
CA LYS A 150 -17.49 -24.53 15.34
C LYS A 150 -15.98 -24.41 15.61
N LEU A 151 -15.31 -23.39 15.10
CA LEU A 151 -14.04 -22.99 15.70
C LEU A 151 -14.33 -22.50 17.12
N THR A 152 -13.74 -23.17 18.10
CA THR A 152 -13.86 -22.76 19.49
C THR A 152 -13.23 -21.37 19.66
N LYS A 153 -13.72 -20.56 20.61
CA LYS A 153 -13.16 -19.21 20.89
C LYS A 153 -11.63 -19.21 21.04
N ARG A 154 -11.06 -20.34 21.47
CA ARG A 154 -9.63 -20.57 21.62
C ARG A 154 -8.90 -20.70 20.27
N GLU A 155 -9.44 -21.49 19.34
CA GLU A 155 -8.85 -21.66 18.00
C GLU A 155 -8.94 -20.37 17.17
N ALA A 156 -10.01 -19.58 17.34
CA ALA A 156 -10.09 -18.25 16.73
C ALA A 156 -9.00 -17.30 17.27
N GLN A 157 -8.74 -17.33 18.58
CA GLN A 157 -7.67 -16.54 19.21
C GLN A 157 -6.28 -16.97 18.75
N ASP A 158 -6.04 -18.27 18.58
CA ASP A 158 -4.76 -18.79 18.11
C ASP A 158 -4.49 -18.42 16.64
N LEU A 159 -5.52 -18.45 15.78
CA LEU A 159 -5.43 -17.98 14.39
C LEU A 159 -5.16 -16.47 14.29
N ASP A 160 -5.81 -15.67 15.13
CA ASP A 160 -5.56 -14.23 15.19
C ASP A 160 -4.15 -13.92 15.69
N ARG A 161 -3.64 -14.69 16.67
CA ARG A 161 -2.26 -14.57 17.16
C ARG A 161 -1.23 -14.90 16.08
N GLY A 162 -1.46 -15.96 15.29
CA GLY A 162 -0.60 -16.32 14.16
C GLY A 162 -0.56 -15.24 13.07
N ARG A 163 -1.72 -14.68 12.71
CA ARG A 163 -1.81 -13.56 11.74
C ARG A 163 -1.11 -12.29 12.23
N LEU A 164 -1.22 -12.00 13.53
CA LEU A 164 -0.51 -10.88 14.15
C LEU A 164 1.00 -11.09 14.11
N SER A 165 1.49 -12.29 14.44
CA SER A 165 2.92 -12.63 14.37
C SER A 165 3.46 -12.50 12.95
N ASP A 166 2.76 -13.01 11.93
CA ASP A 166 3.19 -12.87 10.53
C ASP A 166 3.22 -11.41 10.07
N LYS A 167 2.25 -10.61 10.52
CA LYS A 167 2.21 -9.17 10.25
C LYS A 167 3.37 -8.44 10.94
N VAL A 168 3.67 -8.78 12.20
CA VAL A 168 4.79 -8.23 12.96
C VAL A 168 6.11 -8.58 12.28
N ARG A 169 6.33 -9.85 11.94
CA ARG A 169 7.52 -10.31 11.20
C ARG A 169 7.72 -9.55 9.89
N LYS A 170 6.62 -9.34 9.14
CA LYS A 170 6.66 -8.55 7.91
C LYS A 170 7.05 -7.09 8.17
N ILE A 171 6.46 -6.46 9.19
CA ILE A 171 6.77 -5.06 9.55
C ILE A 171 8.25 -4.91 9.93
N LEU A 172 8.77 -5.85 10.72
CA LEU A 172 10.18 -5.86 11.12
C LEU A 172 11.10 -6.01 9.90
N GLY A 173 10.85 -6.97 9.03
CA GLY A 173 11.66 -7.14 7.81
C GLY A 173 11.55 -5.97 6.81
N ASP A 174 10.40 -5.29 6.75
CA ASP A 174 10.26 -4.05 5.96
C ASP A 174 10.98 -2.87 6.61
N ALA A 175 11.14 -2.87 7.94
CA ALA A 175 11.93 -1.87 8.64
C ALA A 175 13.43 -2.09 8.41
N ASP A 176 13.92 -3.33 8.48
CA ASP A 176 15.34 -3.66 8.19
C ASP A 176 15.74 -3.21 6.78
N ARG A 177 14.91 -3.51 5.77
CA ARG A 177 15.18 -3.11 4.38
C ARG A 177 15.29 -1.59 4.23
N ARG A 178 14.45 -0.83 4.95
CA ARG A 178 14.50 0.65 4.92
C ARG A 178 15.78 1.18 5.56
N ASP A 179 16.25 0.53 6.62
CA ASP A 179 17.50 0.92 7.29
C ASP A 179 18.72 0.65 6.40
N ASP A 180 18.74 -0.48 5.69
CA ASP A 180 19.76 -0.80 4.68
C ASP A 180 19.77 0.24 3.55
N GLU A 181 18.59 0.57 3.00
CA GLU A 181 18.47 1.59 1.96
C GLU A 181 18.93 2.97 2.44
N ALA A 182 18.62 3.34 3.68
CA ALA A 182 19.05 4.60 4.27
C ALA A 182 20.58 4.64 4.42
N THR A 183 21.20 3.53 4.85
CA THR A 183 22.67 3.42 4.94
C THR A 183 23.33 3.63 3.58
N VAL A 184 22.82 2.99 2.52
CA VAL A 184 23.36 3.17 1.16
C VAL A 184 23.22 4.63 0.69
N ARG A 185 22.09 5.30 1.00
CA ARG A 185 21.91 6.72 0.65
C ARG A 185 22.88 7.63 1.40
N ASP A 186 23.11 7.36 2.68
CA ASP A 186 24.04 8.12 3.51
C ASP A 186 25.47 7.98 3.00
N ASP A 187 25.91 6.76 2.65
CA ASP A 187 27.23 6.50 2.09
C ASP A 187 27.45 7.26 0.78
N ILE A 188 26.47 7.23 -0.13
CA ILE A 188 26.53 8.00 -1.40
C ILE A 188 26.59 9.52 -1.13
N ALA A 189 25.85 10.00 -0.11
CA ALA A 189 25.86 11.41 0.25
C ALA A 189 27.22 11.84 0.82
N ASP A 190 27.85 11.01 1.66
CA ASP A 190 29.19 11.25 2.20
C ASP A 190 30.27 11.23 1.12
N GLU A 191 30.18 10.31 0.15
CA GLU A 191 31.08 10.28 -1.00
C GLU A 191 30.94 11.56 -1.84
N ARG A 192 29.71 12.00 -2.11
CA ARG A 192 29.45 13.24 -2.86
C ARG A 192 29.97 14.47 -2.11
N ALA A 193 29.75 14.54 -0.80
CA ALA A 193 30.23 15.63 0.03
C ALA A 193 31.77 15.66 0.05
N SER A 194 32.41 14.50 0.22
CA SER A 194 33.87 14.36 0.21
C SER A 194 34.48 14.74 -1.15
N ALA A 195 33.82 14.38 -2.25
CA ALA A 195 34.25 14.76 -3.59
C ALA A 195 34.14 16.27 -3.82
N ALA A 196 33.05 16.90 -3.39
CA ALA A 196 32.86 18.34 -3.48
C ALA A 196 33.87 19.11 -2.62
N ASP A 197 34.16 18.62 -1.42
CA ASP A 197 35.16 19.22 -0.54
C ASP A 197 36.58 19.08 -1.10
N ARG A 198 36.89 17.93 -1.73
CA ARG A 198 38.16 17.73 -2.45
C ARG A 198 38.29 18.70 -3.63
N ASP A 199 37.25 18.82 -4.45
CA ASP A 199 37.24 19.71 -5.62
C ASP A 199 37.43 21.17 -5.23
N ALA A 200 36.71 21.61 -4.18
CA ALA A 200 36.86 22.94 -3.60
C ALA A 200 38.27 23.21 -3.06
N PHE A 201 38.95 22.19 -2.52
CA PHE A 201 40.32 22.33 -2.03
C PHE A 201 41.36 22.39 -3.15
N THR A 202 41.15 21.66 -4.25
CA THR A 202 42.10 21.57 -5.37
C THR A 202 41.93 22.65 -6.44
N SER A 203 40.79 23.33 -6.45
CA SER A 203 40.48 24.36 -7.43
C SER A 203 41.12 25.72 -7.06
N VAL A 204 41.82 26.31 -8.03
CA VAL A 204 42.51 27.62 -7.88
C VAL A 204 41.50 28.78 -7.79
N ASP A 205 40.31 28.61 -8.37
CA ASP A 205 39.25 29.61 -8.43
C ASP A 205 38.08 29.31 -7.49
N ALA A 206 38.12 28.19 -6.75
CA ALA A 206 37.06 27.83 -5.83
C ALA A 206 37.04 28.78 -4.64
N THR A 207 35.96 29.55 -4.53
CA THR A 207 35.65 30.24 -3.29
C THR A 207 35.14 29.20 -2.30
N TYR A 208 35.87 29.00 -1.20
CA TYR A 208 35.46 28.12 -0.12
C TYR A 208 34.19 28.67 0.55
N VAL A 209 33.02 28.25 0.06
CA VAL A 209 31.71 28.63 0.61
C VAL A 209 31.17 27.47 1.44
N GLY A 210 31.33 27.60 2.76
CA GLY A 210 30.47 26.95 3.75
C GLY A 210 30.58 25.43 3.90
N HIS A 211 31.54 24.99 4.72
CA HIS A 211 31.51 23.63 5.30
C HIS A 211 30.40 23.44 6.36
N GLY A 212 29.82 24.52 6.90
CA GLY A 212 28.93 24.47 8.07
C GLY A 212 27.72 23.57 7.86
N GLU A 213 26.95 23.83 6.80
CA GLU A 213 25.73 23.08 6.51
C GLU A 213 26.00 21.63 6.09
N ARG A 214 27.05 21.39 5.30
CA ARG A 214 27.43 20.02 4.88
C ARG A 214 27.91 19.17 6.05
N ARG A 215 28.71 19.75 6.97
CA ARG A 215 29.16 19.06 8.18
C ARG A 215 28.04 18.84 9.18
N ALA A 216 27.13 19.82 9.34
CA ALA A 216 25.94 19.65 10.16
C ALA A 216 25.08 18.49 9.63
N ALA A 217 24.79 18.46 8.33
CA ALA A 217 24.05 17.36 7.71
C ALA A 217 24.78 16.02 7.78
N ALA A 218 26.12 15.99 7.85
CA ALA A 218 26.87 14.76 8.08
C ALA A 218 26.76 14.27 9.53
N LEU A 219 26.78 15.19 10.51
CA LEU A 219 26.55 14.87 11.91
C LEU A 219 25.12 14.36 12.13
N ASP A 220 24.11 15.03 11.56
CA ASP A 220 22.71 14.59 11.66
C ASP A 220 22.51 13.18 11.09
N ARG A 221 23.19 12.85 9.98
CA ARG A 221 23.18 11.50 9.40
C ARG A 221 23.88 10.48 10.27
N ALA A 222 25.00 10.84 10.89
CA ALA A 222 25.71 9.96 11.82
C ALA A 222 24.86 9.66 13.07
N ASP A 223 24.21 10.67 13.64
CA ASP A 223 23.31 10.50 14.79
C ASP A 223 22.10 9.64 14.41
N SER A 224 21.49 9.91 13.24
CA SER A 224 20.39 9.10 12.71
C SER A 224 20.80 7.64 12.41
N LYS A 225 22.08 7.37 12.17
CA LYS A 225 22.61 6.01 12.00
C LYS A 225 22.70 5.30 13.35
N ILE A 226 23.18 5.97 14.39
CA ILE A 226 23.24 5.43 15.75
C ILE A 226 21.83 5.09 16.25
N ASP A 227 20.85 5.96 16.02
CA ASP A 227 19.46 5.71 16.41
C ASP A 227 18.84 4.50 15.70
N ARG A 228 19.17 4.32 14.41
CA ARG A 228 18.76 3.14 13.63
C ARG A 228 19.42 1.86 14.14
N GLU A 229 20.71 1.89 14.45
CA GLU A 229 21.44 0.75 15.02
C GLU A 229 20.84 0.35 16.38
N SER A 230 20.60 1.32 17.27
CA SER A 230 19.92 1.08 18.55
C SER A 230 18.52 0.49 18.37
N SER A 231 17.76 1.01 17.40
CA SER A 231 16.41 0.49 17.11
C SER A 231 16.47 -0.91 16.51
N ALA A 232 17.49 -1.23 15.72
CA ALA A 232 17.70 -2.56 15.18
C ALA A 232 17.97 -3.57 16.28
N ASP A 233 18.81 -3.21 17.27
CA ASP A 233 19.06 -4.04 18.44
C ASP A 233 17.76 -4.30 19.23
N ASP A 234 16.94 -3.27 19.47
CA ASP A 234 15.64 -3.43 20.14
C ASP A 234 14.70 -4.39 19.38
N ARG A 235 14.72 -4.38 18.04
CA ARG A 235 13.92 -5.31 17.23
C ARG A 235 14.35 -6.76 17.40
N THR A 236 15.64 -7.03 17.56
CA THR A 236 16.13 -8.40 17.77
C THR A 236 15.55 -8.99 19.06
N HIS A 237 15.53 -8.20 20.13
CA HIS A 237 14.96 -8.60 21.42
C HIS A 237 13.46 -8.91 21.36
N ILE A 238 12.67 -8.16 20.57
CA ILE A 238 11.23 -8.43 20.40
C ILE A 238 10.99 -9.82 19.76
N THR A 239 11.83 -10.22 18.81
CA THR A 239 11.69 -11.52 18.15
C THR A 239 12.22 -12.69 18.97
N GLU A 240 13.23 -12.45 19.81
CA GLU A 240 13.79 -13.46 20.72
C GLU A 240 12.81 -13.81 21.85
N ASP A 241 12.12 -12.81 22.41
CA ASP A 241 11.10 -13.03 23.45
C ASP A 241 9.89 -13.82 22.91
N GLU A 242 9.44 -13.54 21.68
CA GLU A 242 8.39 -14.34 21.02
C GLU A 242 8.84 -15.80 20.80
N ALA A 243 10.07 -16.02 20.35
CA ALA A 243 10.62 -17.36 20.15
C ALA A 243 10.79 -18.13 21.47
N ALA A 244 11.14 -17.45 22.55
CA ALA A 244 11.25 -18.03 23.88
C ALA A 244 9.88 -18.47 24.42
N ASP A 245 8.83 -17.65 24.23
CA ASP A 245 7.45 -17.98 24.60
C ASP A 245 6.90 -19.17 23.79
N GLU A 246 7.18 -19.24 22.48
CA GLU A 246 6.82 -20.39 21.64
C GLU A 246 7.56 -21.67 22.05
N ALA A 247 8.83 -21.58 22.42
CA ALA A 247 9.61 -22.71 22.92
C ALA A 247 9.12 -23.20 24.30
N ALA A 248 8.68 -22.28 25.17
CA ALA A 248 8.12 -22.61 26.47
C ALA A 248 6.78 -23.35 26.35
N THR A 249 5.88 -22.84 25.50
CA THR A 249 4.57 -23.46 25.25
C THR A 249 4.68 -24.84 24.59
N THR A 250 5.59 -25.02 23.63
CA THR A 250 5.83 -26.35 23.03
C THR A 250 6.41 -27.37 24.01
N ARG A 251 7.28 -26.95 24.94
CA ARG A 251 7.75 -27.82 26.03
C ARG A 251 6.61 -28.23 26.95
N GLU A 252 5.75 -27.29 27.34
CA GLU A 252 4.63 -27.52 28.25
C GLU A 252 3.57 -28.45 27.64
N ILE A 253 3.28 -28.28 26.34
CA ILE A 253 2.40 -29.20 25.59
C ILE A 253 3.00 -30.62 25.56
N ARG A 254 4.31 -30.75 25.38
CA ARG A 254 4.99 -32.05 25.35
C ARG A 254 4.89 -32.76 26.71
N THR A 255 5.11 -32.06 27.82
CA THR A 255 4.96 -32.62 29.17
C THR A 255 3.53 -33.01 29.48
N LEU A 256 2.55 -32.22 29.06
CA LEU A 256 1.13 -32.56 29.22
C LEU A 256 0.76 -33.82 28.43
N LYS A 257 1.23 -33.96 27.19
CA LYS A 257 1.01 -35.18 26.38
C LYS A 257 1.58 -36.43 27.07
N GLN A 258 2.80 -36.35 27.61
CA GLN A 258 3.38 -37.48 28.37
C GLN A 258 2.54 -37.87 29.58
N LYS A 259 2.08 -36.89 30.37
CA LYS A 259 1.22 -37.16 31.54
C LYS A 259 -0.11 -37.81 31.15
N ILE A 260 -0.72 -37.38 30.04
CA ILE A 260 -1.95 -38.00 29.53
C ILE A 260 -1.70 -39.47 29.20
N THR A 261 -0.61 -39.78 28.48
CA THR A 261 -0.27 -41.16 28.12
C THR A 261 0.05 -42.03 29.34
N GLU A 262 0.64 -41.46 30.40
CA GLU A 262 0.84 -42.19 31.67
C GLU A 262 -0.49 -42.47 32.39
N LEU A 263 -1.41 -41.50 32.39
CA LEU A 263 -2.74 -41.67 32.99
C LEU A 263 -3.57 -42.72 32.24
N GLU A 264 -3.51 -42.75 30.91
CA GLU A 264 -4.18 -43.77 30.08
C GLU A 264 -3.69 -45.19 30.41
N LYS A 265 -2.37 -45.37 30.56
CA LYS A 265 -1.79 -46.66 30.99
C LYS A 265 -2.27 -47.07 32.38
N LEU A 266 -2.38 -46.12 33.31
CA LEU A 266 -2.89 -46.39 34.65
C LEU A 266 -4.37 -46.77 34.65
N THR A 267 -5.19 -46.17 33.79
CA THR A 267 -6.61 -46.54 33.66
C THR A 267 -6.80 -47.94 33.06
N ASP A 268 -5.98 -48.33 32.09
CA ASP A 268 -6.05 -49.67 31.48
C ASP A 268 -5.68 -50.77 32.48
N THR A 269 -4.75 -50.50 33.39
CA THR A 269 -4.38 -51.47 34.45
C THR A 269 -5.44 -51.61 35.55
N LYS A 270 -6.37 -50.66 35.67
CA LYS A 270 -7.39 -50.60 36.75
C LYS A 270 -8.73 -51.21 36.36
N ASN A 271 -8.98 -51.44 35.06
CA ASN A 271 -10.12 -52.18 34.53
C ASN A 271 -9.67 -53.51 33.91
N PRO A 272 -9.17 -54.49 34.68
CA PRO A 272 -9.14 -55.85 34.18
C PRO A 272 -10.60 -56.31 34.09
N THR A 273 -11.13 -56.34 32.87
CA THR A 273 -12.41 -56.98 32.56
C THR A 273 -12.39 -58.41 33.10
N HIS A 274 -13.19 -58.64 34.13
CA HIS A 274 -13.50 -59.97 34.65
C HIS A 274 -14.98 -60.05 35.00
#